data_AF-A0A7Y4WJQ8-F1
#
_entry.id   AF-A0A7Y4WJQ8-F1
#
_cell.length_a   1.000
_cell.length_b   1.000
_cell.length_c   1.000
_cell.angle_alpha   90.00
_cell.angle_beta   90.00
_cell.angle_gamma   90.00
#
_symmetry.space_group_name_H-M   'P 1'
#
loop_
_entity.id
_entity.type
_entity.pdbx_description
1 polymer ?
#
loop_
_entity_poly.entity_id
_entity_poly.type
_entity_poly.pdbx_seq_one_letter_code
_entity_poly.pdbx_strand_id
1 'polypeptide(L)'
;MEARRLIAKLCTRFRVSLDFGRRLQPLVEKAVQAEPEKRRLLLELVERSFAEEARRAELGDEVDEGGSPADRRALTTVASVLHGWNPPTWFERWEDGLPRLPRA
;
A
#
# COMPACT_ATOMS: atom_id res chain seq x y z
N MET A 1 -18.05 19.03 -5.92
CA MET A 1 -18.48 18.61 -4.55
C MET A 1 -18.67 17.09 -4.41
N GLU A 2 -18.88 16.34 -5.49
CA GLU A 2 -19.18 14.90 -5.43
C GLU A 2 -17.98 14.01 -5.12
N ALA A 3 -16.80 14.29 -5.67
CA ALA A 3 -15.62 13.44 -5.52
C ALA A 3 -15.19 13.22 -4.05
N ARG A 4 -15.16 14.28 -3.24
CA ARG A 4 -14.82 14.19 -1.81
C ARG A 4 -15.83 13.36 -1.02
N ARG A 5 -17.13 13.48 -1.34
CA ARG A 5 -18.18 12.67 -0.70
C ARG A 5 -18.08 11.21 -1.11
N LEU A 6 -17.73 10.93 -2.38
CA LEU A 6 -17.50 9.58 -2.87
C LEU A 6 -16.31 8.93 -2.16
N ILE A 7 -15.18 9.63 -2.07
CA ILE A 7 -13.99 9.17 -1.35
C ILE A 7 -14.31 8.87 0.11
N ALA A 8 -15.00 9.78 0.81
CA ALA A 8 -15.39 9.56 2.21
C ALA A 8 -16.27 8.31 2.37
N LYS A 9 -17.27 8.10 1.48
CA LYS A 9 -18.11 6.89 1.49
C LYS A 9 -17.29 5.63 1.25
N LEU A 10 -16.35 5.64 0.29
CA LEU A 10 -15.50 4.50 -0.01
C LEU A 10 -14.54 4.18 1.14
N CYS A 11 -13.93 5.19 1.77
CA CYS A 11 -13.10 5.00 2.95
C CYS A 11 -13.87 4.32 4.09
N THR A 12 -15.10 4.78 4.37
CA THR A 12 -15.96 4.17 5.38
C THR A 12 -16.37 2.75 5.00
N ARG A 13 -16.79 2.53 3.74
CA ARG A 13 -17.28 1.21 3.26
C ARG A 13 -16.19 0.14 3.31
N PHE A 14 -14.98 0.48 2.88
CA PHE A 14 -13.84 -0.44 2.81
C PHE A 14 -12.93 -0.38 4.04
N ARG A 15 -13.31 0.43 5.06
CA ARG A 15 -12.56 0.62 6.31
C ARG A 15 -11.07 0.97 6.10
N VAL A 16 -10.77 1.72 5.04
CA VAL A 16 -9.41 2.14 4.69
C VAL A 16 -9.17 3.61 5.05
N SER A 17 -7.89 3.98 5.20
CA SER A 17 -7.50 5.31 5.67
C SER A 17 -7.90 6.43 4.71
N LEU A 18 -8.18 7.61 5.27
CA LEU A 18 -8.46 8.81 4.48
C LEU A 18 -7.27 9.23 3.62
N ASP A 19 -6.04 8.93 4.02
CA ASP A 19 -4.85 9.22 3.23
C ASP A 19 -4.75 8.34 1.98
N PHE A 20 -5.19 7.08 2.03
CA PHE A 20 -5.38 6.29 0.82
C PHE A 20 -6.42 6.93 -0.11
N GLY A 21 -7.57 7.34 0.45
CA GLY A 21 -8.61 8.02 -0.33
C GLY A 21 -8.14 9.32 -0.99
N ARG A 22 -7.32 10.12 -0.31
CA ARG A 22 -6.73 11.35 -0.85
C ARG A 22 -5.84 11.08 -2.06
N ARG A 23 -5.07 9.98 -2.08
CA ARG A 23 -4.23 9.58 -3.21
C ARG A 23 -5.05 9.30 -4.49
N LEU A 24 -6.26 8.78 -4.33
CA LEU A 24 -7.17 8.48 -5.46
C LEU A 24 -8.10 9.64 -5.84
N GLN A 25 -8.14 10.72 -5.06
CA GLN A 25 -9.00 11.88 -5.30
C GLN A 25 -8.85 12.47 -6.73
N PRO A 26 -7.65 12.67 -7.29
CA PRO A 26 -7.51 13.19 -8.65
C PRO A 26 -8.15 12.30 -9.72
N LEU A 27 -8.16 10.99 -9.50
CA LEU A 27 -8.75 10.03 -10.44
C LEU A 27 -10.28 10.09 -10.41
N VAL A 28 -10.86 10.26 -9.22
CA VAL A 28 -12.30 10.48 -9.04
C VAL A 28 -12.72 11.83 -9.64
N GLU A 29 -11.92 12.88 -9.46
CA GLU A 29 -12.19 14.18 -10.08
C GLU A 29 -12.17 14.10 -11.61
N LYS A 30 -11.22 13.37 -12.19
CA LYS A 30 -11.20 13.08 -13.63
C LYS A 30 -12.41 12.26 -14.08
N ALA A 31 -12.84 11.28 -13.29
CA ALA A 31 -14.01 10.46 -13.61
C ALA A 31 -15.30 11.30 -13.71
N VAL A 32 -15.47 12.27 -12.81
CA VAL A 32 -16.63 13.19 -12.81
C VAL A 32 -16.69 14.02 -14.10
N GLN A 33 -15.54 14.40 -14.66
CA GLN A 33 -15.46 15.21 -15.88
C GLN A 33 -15.45 14.36 -17.17
N ALA A 34 -15.30 13.05 -17.06
CA ALA A 34 -15.21 12.16 -18.21
C ALA A 34 -16.58 11.81 -18.82
N GLU A 35 -16.53 11.42 -20.09
CA GLU A 35 -17.60 10.73 -20.83
C GLU A 35 -18.17 9.53 -20.04
N PRO A 36 -19.46 9.17 -20.20
CA PRO A 36 -20.11 8.15 -19.38
C PRO A 36 -19.39 6.80 -19.31
N GLU A 37 -18.90 6.31 -20.44
CA GLU A 37 -18.16 5.04 -20.52
C GLU A 37 -16.82 5.11 -19.76
N LYS A 38 -16.07 6.19 -19.96
CA LYS A 38 -14.78 6.42 -19.29
C LYS A 38 -14.96 6.65 -17.79
N ARG A 39 -16.03 7.36 -17.40
CA ARG A 39 -16.41 7.56 -16.00
C ARG A 39 -16.64 6.24 -15.30
N ARG A 40 -17.41 5.34 -15.92
CA ARG A 40 -17.68 4.01 -15.37
C ARG A 40 -16.39 3.23 -15.13
N LEU A 41 -15.51 3.17 -16.14
CA LEU A 41 -14.22 2.47 -16.04
C LEU A 41 -13.33 3.04 -14.91
N LEU A 42 -13.24 4.37 -14.80
CA LEU A 42 -12.44 5.01 -13.77
C LEU A 42 -13.00 4.74 -12.36
N LEU A 43 -14.33 4.75 -12.19
CA LEU A 43 -14.95 4.45 -10.92
C LEU A 43 -14.81 2.98 -10.52
N GLU A 44 -14.94 2.05 -11.47
CA GLU A 44 -14.68 0.62 -11.24
C GLU A 44 -13.23 0.39 -10.82
N LEU A 45 -12.27 1.09 -11.43
CA LEU A 45 -10.86 1.02 -11.06
C LEU A 45 -10.62 1.55 -9.64
N VAL A 46 -11.23 2.68 -9.28
CA VAL A 46 -11.15 3.23 -7.92
C VAL A 46 -11.72 2.22 -6.91
N GLU A 47 -12.91 1.69 -7.16
CA GLU A 47 -13.55 0.73 -6.25
C GLU A 47 -12.71 -0.54 -6.08
N ARG A 48 -12.12 -1.04 -7.17
CA ARG A 48 -11.18 -2.17 -7.12
C ARG A 48 -9.93 -1.85 -6.29
N SER A 49 -9.37 -0.64 -6.42
CA SER A 49 -8.23 -0.21 -5.61
C SER A 49 -8.57 -0.15 -4.12
N PHE A 50 -9.76 0.33 -3.75
CA PHE A 50 -10.24 0.32 -2.36
C PHE A 50 -10.43 -1.11 -1.83
N ALA A 51 -11.00 -2.01 -2.62
CA ALA A 51 -11.17 -3.41 -2.23
C ALA A 51 -9.81 -4.13 -2.05
N GLU A 52 -8.83 -3.82 -2.91
CA GLU A 52 -7.47 -4.35 -2.77
C GLU A 52 -6.79 -3.83 -1.51
N GLU A 53 -6.88 -2.53 -1.22
CA GLU A 53 -6.28 -1.94 -0.02
C GLU A 53 -6.94 -2.48 1.25
N ALA A 54 -8.26 -2.69 1.25
CA ALA A 54 -8.95 -3.33 2.38
C ALA A 54 -8.43 -4.75 2.62
N ARG A 55 -8.28 -5.56 1.55
CA ARG A 55 -7.69 -6.89 1.64
C ARG A 55 -6.26 -6.85 2.15
N ARG A 56 -5.46 -5.87 1.71
CA ARG A 56 -4.09 -5.68 2.20
C ARG A 56 -4.03 -5.25 3.65
N ALA A 57 -4.99 -4.45 4.12
CA ALA A 57 -5.09 -4.07 5.53
C ALA A 57 -5.50 -5.27 6.39
N GLU A 58 -6.41 -6.11 5.91
CA GLU A 58 -6.80 -7.37 6.56
C GLU A 58 -5.64 -8.37 6.61
N LEU A 59 -4.88 -8.50 5.52
CA LEU A 59 -3.68 -9.34 5.47
C LEU A 59 -2.51 -8.72 6.23
N GLY A 60 -2.40 -7.38 6.28
CA GLY A 60 -1.33 -6.64 6.93
C GLY A 60 -1.40 -6.67 8.46
N ASP A 61 -2.55 -6.96 9.05
CA ASP A 61 -2.66 -7.30 10.47
C ASP A 61 -2.09 -8.71 10.77
N GLU A 62 -1.97 -9.59 9.77
CA GLU A 62 -1.29 -10.90 9.88
C GLU A 62 0.16 -10.87 9.38
N VAL A 63 0.49 -9.96 8.45
CA VAL A 63 1.85 -9.70 7.97
C VAL A 63 2.46 -8.61 8.84
N ASP A 64 2.85 -9.02 10.05
CA ASP A 64 3.92 -8.35 10.80
C ASP A 64 5.05 -7.98 9.83
N GLU A 65 5.61 -6.76 9.96
CA GLU A 65 6.56 -6.09 9.06
C GLU A 65 7.94 -6.80 9.00
N GLY A 66 7.93 -8.09 8.68
CA GLY A 66 8.66 -9.04 9.47
C GLY A 66 8.62 -10.44 8.88
N GLY A 67 8.64 -10.58 7.55
CA GLY A 67 8.89 -11.89 6.92
C GLY A 67 9.98 -12.61 7.72
N SER A 68 9.74 -13.88 8.06
CA SER A 68 10.52 -14.61 9.07
C SER A 68 12.02 -14.35 8.85
N PRO A 69 12.82 -14.20 9.91
CA PRO A 69 14.28 -14.08 9.77
C PRO A 69 14.87 -15.14 8.83
N ALA A 70 14.23 -16.32 8.72
CA ALA A 70 14.57 -17.35 7.75
C ALA A 70 14.31 -16.95 6.29
N ASP A 71 13.16 -16.35 5.98
CA ASP A 71 12.80 -15.92 4.62
C ASP A 71 13.70 -14.78 4.15
N ARG A 72 14.03 -13.86 5.05
CA ARG A 72 14.97 -12.76 4.76
C ARG A 72 16.37 -13.27 4.47
N ARG A 73 16.88 -14.20 5.28
CA ARG A 73 18.18 -14.87 5.01
C ARG A 73 18.17 -15.61 3.68
N ALA A 74 17.07 -16.27 3.34
CA ALA A 74 16.93 -16.95 2.05
C ALA A 74 17.01 -15.95 0.87
N LEU A 75 16.31 -14.81 0.95
CA LEU A 75 16.34 -13.77 -0.07
C LEU A 75 17.73 -13.13 -0.21
N THR A 76 18.40 -12.82 0.91
CA THR A 76 19.77 -12.29 0.88
C THR A 76 20.72 -13.31 0.26
N THR A 77 20.58 -14.60 0.58
CA THR A 77 21.39 -15.67 -0.02
C THR A 77 21.17 -15.76 -1.52
N VAL A 78 19.92 -15.72 -1.98
CA VAL A 78 19.60 -15.74 -3.42
C VAL A 78 20.19 -14.53 -4.13
N ALA A 79 20.06 -13.33 -3.55
CA ALA A 79 20.61 -12.10 -4.13
C ALA A 79 22.15 -12.12 -4.18
N SER A 80 22.81 -12.66 -3.17
CA SER A 80 24.27 -12.84 -3.17
C SER A 80 24.73 -13.85 -4.23
N VAL A 81 24.04 -14.98 -4.36
CA VAL A 81 24.44 -16.07 -5.25
C VAL A 81 24.12 -15.76 -6.72
N LEU A 82 22.93 -15.23 -7.01
CA LEU A 82 22.49 -15.00 -8.39
C LEU A 82 22.91 -13.64 -8.94
N HIS A 83 23.01 -12.64 -8.08
CA HIS A 83 23.22 -11.26 -8.51
C HIS A 83 24.54 -10.67 -7.99
N GLY A 84 25.35 -11.45 -7.27
CA GLY A 84 26.62 -10.98 -6.69
C GLY A 84 26.43 -9.82 -5.72
N TRP A 85 25.21 -9.63 -5.22
CA TRP A 85 24.91 -8.52 -4.33
C TRP A 85 25.42 -8.82 -2.93
N ASN A 86 26.34 -8.00 -2.43
CA ASN A 86 26.84 -8.13 -1.07
C ASN A 86 26.17 -7.07 -0.19
N PRO A 87 25.39 -7.44 0.84
CA PRO A 87 24.67 -6.47 1.64
C PRO A 87 25.66 -5.53 2.37
N PRO A 88 25.45 -4.21 2.30
CA PRO A 88 26.27 -3.24 3.02
C PRO A 88 25.96 -3.28 4.53
N THR A 89 26.91 -2.89 5.37
CA THR A 89 26.81 -2.98 6.86
C THR A 89 25.63 -2.22 7.49
N TRP A 90 25.07 -1.22 6.80
CA TRP A 90 23.85 -0.54 7.26
C TRP A 90 22.59 -1.39 7.07
N PHE A 91 22.62 -2.37 6.17
CA PHE A 91 21.51 -3.29 5.89
C PHE A 91 21.33 -4.28 7.05
N GLU A 92 22.43 -4.80 7.61
CA GLU A 92 22.41 -5.66 8.80
C GLU A 92 21.80 -4.94 10.01
N ARG A 93 22.11 -3.65 10.19
CA ARG A 93 21.51 -2.82 11.26
C ARG A 93 20.03 -2.51 11.06
N TRP A 94 19.57 -2.52 9.81
CA TRP A 94 18.16 -2.40 9.48
C TRP A 94 17.42 -3.72 9.76
N GLU A 95 18.09 -4.87 9.59
CA GLU A 95 17.56 -6.20 9.90
C GLU A 95 17.32 -6.43 11.40
N ASP A 96 18.16 -5.86 12.28
CA ASP A 96 18.07 -6.02 13.74
C ASP A 96 16.98 -5.17 14.42
N GLY A 97 16.22 -4.39 13.65
CA GLY A 97 15.14 -3.53 14.15
C GLY A 97 15.64 -2.14 14.54
N LEU A 98 15.11 -1.11 13.85
CA LEU A 98 15.37 0.28 14.19
C LEU A 98 14.91 0.56 15.62
N PRO A 99 15.69 1.30 16.46
CA PRO A 99 15.20 1.75 17.75
C PRO A 99 13.94 2.60 17.52
N ARG A 100 12.83 2.21 18.16
CA ARG A 100 11.59 3.00 18.14
C ARG A 100 11.90 4.38 18.69
N LEU A 101 11.97 5.38 17.81
CA LEU A 101 12.09 6.77 18.23
C LEU A 101 10.82 7.13 19.03
N PRO A 102 10.94 7.71 20.24
CA PRO A 102 9.77 8.16 20.98
C PRO A 102 9.07 9.26 20.16
N ARG A 103 7.77 9.07 19.94
CA ARG A 103 6.92 10.11 19.32
C ARG A 103 6.93 11.32 20.25
N ALA A 104 7.42 12.46 19.74
CA ALA A 104 7.28 13.77 20.36
C ALA A 104 5.88 14.36 20.07
#